data_AF-A0A7Y3I207-F1
#
_entry.id   AF-A0A7Y3I207-F1
#
_cell.length_a   1.000
_cell.length_b   1.000
_cell.length_c   1.000
_cell.angle_alpha   90.00
_cell.angle_beta   90.00
_cell.angle_gamma   90.00
#
_symmetry.space_group_name_H-M   'P 1'
#
loop_
_entity.id
_entity.type
_entity.pdbx_description
1 polymer ?
#
loop_
_entity_poly.entity_id
_entity_poly.type
_entity_poly.pdbx_seq_one_letter_code
_entity_poly.pdbx_strand_id
1 'polypeptide(L)'
;MTVHSRACRGGTAAVRRLLLVSVAAAAAPAMGQIQEQELVGVAPSDSAFGMQVDVTPDGTWLVSTRHDGLVTGEAWVFRHDGVQYQHHATLTADRAYDEHGQTVAISAEGTVVAIGAAHVDATDGTVDIYRRSDDTWTHEVTLLPGVGEGRLFGSGVDLSADGSVLVAGAPLRVYRHDGENWNVEFDGAAFPLRLGTTVAIDASGTRIAAGSPRHTPVDGVFESGAVRVFAYEDDTWTHQALLENPDPFIAEWFGNDGVAIDGDVLVVGNKIDNEVDVESGAAYVYEWDGTAWSLVQKLVPDPASCGSFCGLGSDVAVLGDRVLVRSQGQPHPDNLLPAASASLYRRGDVDVGEAPWVYVTKIFRDVGRDIV
;
A
#
# COMPACT_ATOMS: atom_id res chain seq x y z
N MET A 1 3.46 -5.68 8.73
CA MET A 1 4.05 -4.63 7.87
C MET A 1 4.35 -5.26 6.53
N THR A 2 3.76 -4.73 5.46
CA THR A 2 3.67 -5.44 4.18
C THR A 2 4.05 -4.51 3.06
N VAL A 3 4.86 -4.99 2.12
CA VAL A 3 5.12 -4.31 0.86
C VAL A 3 4.82 -5.32 -0.24
N HIS A 4 4.06 -4.89 -1.24
CA HIS A 4 3.47 -5.74 -2.27
C HIS A 4 4.56 -6.40 -3.13
N SER A 5 4.31 -7.59 -3.69
CA SER A 5 5.20 -8.20 -4.69
C SER A 5 4.39 -8.88 -5.81
N ARG A 6 4.84 -8.78 -7.07
CA ARG A 6 4.16 -9.41 -8.22
C ARG A 6 4.58 -10.87 -8.38
N ALA A 7 3.64 -11.78 -8.63
CA ALA A 7 3.97 -13.14 -9.07
C ALA A 7 4.40 -13.15 -10.56
N CYS A 8 5.47 -13.89 -10.91
CA CYS A 8 5.89 -14.08 -12.32
C CYS A 8 5.37 -15.41 -12.89
N ARG A 9 5.21 -15.44 -14.22
CA ARG A 9 4.73 -16.55 -15.05
C ARG A 9 5.68 -17.75 -15.03
N GLY A 10 5.16 -18.95 -14.74
CA GLY A 10 5.81 -20.21 -15.13
C GLY A 10 5.28 -21.47 -14.42
N GLY A 11 4.79 -22.44 -15.20
CA GLY A 11 4.73 -23.86 -14.82
C GLY A 11 3.37 -24.38 -14.34
N THR A 12 2.83 -25.38 -15.06
CA THR A 12 1.57 -26.09 -14.78
C THR A 12 1.59 -26.83 -13.44
N ALA A 13 0.48 -26.69 -12.69
CA ALA A 13 0.22 -27.19 -11.32
C ALA A 13 1.06 -26.49 -10.23
N ALA A 14 0.87 -25.17 -10.08
CA ALA A 14 1.75 -24.31 -9.30
C ALA A 14 1.35 -24.18 -7.82
N VAL A 15 2.12 -24.82 -6.94
CA VAL A 15 2.45 -24.25 -5.63
C VAL A 15 2.94 -22.81 -5.85
N ARG A 16 2.34 -21.82 -5.19
CA ARG A 16 2.81 -20.42 -5.26
C ARG A 16 3.40 -20.00 -3.92
N ARG A 17 4.61 -19.45 -3.98
CA ARG A 17 5.26 -18.82 -2.84
C ARG A 17 5.05 -17.32 -2.90
N LEU A 18 4.56 -16.75 -1.81
CA LEU A 18 4.59 -15.31 -1.58
C LEU A 18 5.77 -15.02 -0.65
N LEU A 19 6.55 -13.99 -0.98
CA LEU A 19 7.55 -13.51 -0.04
C LEU A 19 6.83 -12.61 0.96
N LEU A 20 6.71 -13.07 2.21
CA LEU A 20 6.18 -12.27 3.30
C LEU A 20 7.34 -11.86 4.20
N VAL A 21 7.42 -10.57 4.47
CA VAL A 21 8.40 -10.01 5.38
C VAL A 21 7.66 -9.71 6.69
N SER A 22 7.75 -10.61 7.66
CA SER A 22 7.27 -10.32 9.02
C SER A 22 8.43 -9.74 9.83
N VAL A 23 8.33 -8.46 10.17
CA VAL A 23 9.22 -7.83 11.15
C VAL A 23 8.44 -7.74 12.45
N ALA A 24 8.75 -8.61 13.41
CA ALA A 24 8.12 -8.57 14.72
C ALA A 24 8.55 -7.29 15.48
N ALA A 25 7.57 -6.60 16.07
CA ALA A 25 7.80 -5.50 17.00
C ALA A 25 8.28 -6.03 18.36
N ALA A 26 9.46 -6.63 18.43
CA ALA A 26 10.07 -7.03 19.70
C ALA A 26 11.20 -6.05 20.07
N ALA A 27 11.23 -5.63 21.33
CA ALA A 27 12.17 -4.66 21.93
C ALA A 27 13.64 -5.15 22.07
N ALA A 28 14.09 -6.03 21.18
CA ALA A 28 15.46 -6.53 21.10
C ALA A 28 15.91 -6.51 19.63
N PRO A 29 17.21 -6.57 19.30
CA PRO A 29 17.66 -6.65 17.91
C PRO A 29 17.42 -8.08 17.40
N ALA A 30 16.16 -8.52 17.35
CA ALA A 30 15.78 -9.68 16.58
C ALA A 30 15.86 -9.24 15.13
N MET A 31 16.87 -9.75 14.41
CA MET A 31 16.88 -9.70 12.95
C MET A 31 15.50 -10.21 12.50
N GLY A 32 14.74 -9.40 11.76
CA GLY A 32 13.49 -9.85 11.18
C GLY A 32 13.76 -11.14 10.38
N GLN A 33 13.02 -12.20 10.65
CA GLN A 33 13.14 -13.42 9.86
C GLN A 33 12.44 -13.16 8.52
N ILE A 34 13.21 -13.19 7.45
CA ILE A 34 12.66 -13.23 6.09
C ILE A 34 12.31 -14.68 5.84
N GLN A 35 11.04 -14.99 5.66
CA GLN A 35 10.59 -16.35 5.38
C GLN A 35 9.74 -16.35 4.10
N GLU A 36 10.12 -17.18 3.12
CA GLU A 36 9.22 -17.52 2.03
C GLU A 36 8.07 -18.35 2.59
N GLN A 37 6.84 -17.93 2.30
CA GLN A 37 5.64 -18.62 2.76
C GLN A 37 4.93 -19.22 1.55
N GLU A 38 4.64 -20.51 1.66
CA GLU A 38 3.87 -21.24 0.66
C GLU A 38 2.38 -20.98 0.86
N LEU A 39 1.68 -20.65 -0.23
CA LEU A 39 0.22 -20.57 -0.25
C LEU A 39 -0.31 -21.93 -0.72
N VAL A 40 -1.06 -22.61 0.14
CA VAL A 40 -1.65 -23.92 -0.14
C VAL A 40 -3.15 -23.80 -0.37
N GLY A 41 -3.62 -24.38 -1.48
CA GLY A 41 -5.00 -24.29 -1.95
C GLY A 41 -5.06 -24.13 -3.46
N VAL A 42 -6.26 -24.02 -4.03
CA VAL A 42 -6.48 -23.86 -5.47
C VAL A 42 -6.14 -22.43 -5.91
N ALA A 43 -4.93 -21.92 -5.67
CA ALA A 43 -4.54 -20.63 -6.23
C ALA A 43 -4.72 -20.69 -7.77
N PRO A 44 -5.37 -19.70 -8.42
CA PRO A 44 -5.61 -19.76 -9.86
C PRO A 44 -4.31 -20.00 -10.62
N SER A 45 -4.37 -20.85 -11.63
CA SER A 45 -3.21 -21.18 -12.48
C SER A 45 -2.66 -20.00 -13.28
N ASP A 46 -3.30 -18.83 -13.21
CA ASP A 46 -3.03 -17.70 -14.10
C ASP A 46 -2.15 -16.59 -13.49
N SER A 47 -1.51 -15.85 -14.37
CA SER A 47 -0.52 -14.80 -14.14
C SER A 47 -1.00 -13.53 -13.41
N ALA A 48 -2.27 -13.51 -12.96
CA ALA A 48 -2.94 -12.36 -12.36
C ALA A 48 -3.05 -12.40 -10.81
N PHE A 49 -2.63 -13.49 -10.16
CA PHE A 49 -2.63 -13.61 -8.69
C PHE A 49 -1.50 -12.80 -8.03
N GLY A 50 -1.79 -12.11 -6.93
CA GLY A 50 -0.81 -11.28 -6.20
C GLY A 50 -0.63 -9.89 -6.82
N MET A 51 -1.68 -9.33 -7.42
CA MET A 51 -1.66 -7.97 -7.96
C MET A 51 -1.62 -6.93 -6.83
N GLN A 52 -2.52 -7.07 -5.86
CA GLN A 52 -2.48 -6.40 -4.57
C GLN A 52 -2.60 -7.44 -3.45
N VAL A 53 -1.96 -7.18 -2.31
CA VAL A 53 -1.91 -8.08 -1.16
C VAL A 53 -1.90 -7.27 0.13
N ASP A 54 -2.76 -7.59 1.09
CA ASP A 54 -2.61 -7.06 2.44
C ASP A 54 -2.57 -8.19 3.48
N VAL A 55 -1.92 -7.97 4.60
CA VAL A 55 -1.78 -8.96 5.68
C VAL A 55 -1.84 -8.28 7.03
N THR A 56 -2.59 -8.91 7.94
CA THR A 56 -2.68 -8.50 9.34
C THR A 56 -1.31 -8.37 10.01
N PRO A 57 -1.13 -7.45 10.98
CA PRO A 57 0.16 -7.23 11.65
C PRO A 57 0.77 -8.48 12.31
N ASP A 58 -0.08 -9.39 12.79
CA ASP A 58 0.34 -10.66 13.40
C ASP A 58 0.65 -11.76 12.38
N GLY A 59 0.35 -11.53 11.09
CA GLY A 59 0.53 -12.50 10.01
C GLY A 59 -0.52 -13.60 9.98
N THR A 60 -1.63 -13.48 10.73
CA THR A 60 -2.65 -14.54 10.78
C THR A 60 -3.46 -14.59 9.48
N TRP A 61 -3.81 -13.45 8.91
CA TRP A 61 -4.65 -13.32 7.73
C TRP A 61 -3.96 -12.56 6.61
N LEU A 62 -4.10 -13.09 5.39
CA LEU A 62 -3.62 -12.47 4.17
C LEU A 62 -4.75 -12.40 3.16
N VAL A 63 -4.89 -11.29 2.47
CA VAL A 63 -5.82 -11.12 1.36
C VAL A 63 -5.04 -10.77 0.11
N SER A 64 -5.34 -11.44 -1.00
CA SER A 64 -4.73 -11.16 -2.30
C SER A 64 -5.81 -10.98 -3.36
N THR A 65 -5.59 -10.10 -4.31
CA THR A 65 -6.51 -9.90 -5.44
C THR A 65 -5.99 -10.49 -6.75
N ARG A 66 -6.92 -10.66 -7.70
CA ARG A 66 -6.69 -11.04 -9.10
C ARG A 66 -7.15 -9.93 -10.03
N HIS A 67 -6.35 -9.64 -11.06
CA HIS A 67 -6.79 -8.82 -12.21
C HIS A 67 -6.29 -9.41 -13.53
N ASP A 68 -7.16 -10.07 -14.31
CA ASP A 68 -6.82 -10.62 -15.64
C ASP A 68 -7.43 -9.83 -16.81
N GLY A 69 -8.03 -8.67 -16.52
CA GLY A 69 -8.49 -7.70 -17.51
C GLY A 69 -9.69 -8.16 -18.35
N LEU A 70 -10.32 -9.30 -18.06
CA LEU A 70 -11.47 -9.80 -18.84
C LEU A 70 -12.63 -10.39 -18.00
N VAL A 71 -12.46 -10.71 -16.72
CA VAL A 71 -13.53 -11.29 -15.88
C VAL A 71 -13.42 -10.81 -14.43
N THR A 72 -14.57 -10.56 -13.80
CA THR A 72 -14.82 -10.22 -12.39
C THR A 72 -13.64 -10.46 -11.45
N GLY A 73 -13.11 -9.39 -10.88
CA GLY A 73 -12.10 -9.51 -9.86
C GLY A 73 -12.59 -10.27 -8.63
N GLU A 74 -11.69 -11.05 -8.04
CA GLU A 74 -11.93 -11.80 -6.81
C GLU A 74 -10.83 -11.43 -5.81
N ALA A 75 -11.17 -11.36 -4.53
CA ALA A 75 -10.20 -11.33 -3.45
C ALA A 75 -10.17 -12.68 -2.74
N TRP A 76 -8.97 -13.16 -2.47
CA TRP A 76 -8.71 -14.47 -1.90
C TRP A 76 -8.16 -14.27 -0.50
N VAL A 77 -8.86 -14.81 0.49
CA VAL A 77 -8.47 -14.75 1.90
C VAL A 77 -7.76 -16.04 2.27
N PHE A 78 -6.60 -15.90 2.89
CA PHE A 78 -5.79 -16.99 3.40
C PHE A 78 -5.58 -16.81 4.90
N ARG A 79 -5.50 -17.94 5.61
CA ARG A 79 -5.21 -17.99 7.05
C ARG A 79 -3.94 -18.78 7.31
N HIS A 80 -3.03 -18.25 8.12
CA HIS A 80 -1.83 -18.96 8.55
C HIS A 80 -2.17 -20.01 9.61
N ASP A 81 -1.71 -21.24 9.42
CA ASP A 81 -1.94 -22.37 10.33
C ASP A 81 -0.77 -22.62 11.32
N GLY A 82 0.19 -21.70 11.38
CA GLY A 82 1.45 -21.84 12.11
C GLY A 82 2.58 -22.45 11.29
N VAL A 83 2.29 -22.98 10.09
CA VAL A 83 3.27 -23.52 9.14
C VAL A 83 3.21 -22.77 7.82
N GLN A 84 2.01 -22.64 7.25
CA GLN A 84 1.79 -22.06 5.92
C GLN A 84 0.42 -21.37 5.83
N TYR A 85 0.18 -20.66 4.74
CA TYR A 85 -1.12 -20.02 4.48
C TYR A 85 -2.05 -20.98 3.74
N GLN A 86 -3.22 -21.23 4.33
CA GLN A 86 -4.28 -22.02 3.73
C GLN A 86 -5.35 -21.11 3.15
N HIS A 87 -5.86 -21.42 1.95
CA HIS A 87 -7.05 -20.75 1.42
C HIS A 87 -8.22 -20.92 2.41
N HIS A 88 -8.84 -19.80 2.77
CA HIS A 88 -9.96 -19.74 3.72
C HIS A 88 -11.26 -19.37 3.02
N ALA A 89 -11.24 -18.33 2.18
CA ALA A 89 -12.43 -17.85 1.49
C ALA A 89 -12.08 -17.14 0.17
N THR A 90 -13.07 -17.06 -0.72
CA THR A 90 -13.04 -16.19 -1.90
C THR A 90 -14.16 -15.19 -1.77
N LEU A 91 -13.81 -13.90 -1.87
CA LEU A 91 -14.72 -12.76 -1.83
C LEU A 91 -14.95 -12.30 -3.27
N THR A 92 -16.21 -12.26 -3.68
CA THR A 92 -16.60 -11.95 -5.06
C THR A 92 -17.68 -10.89 -5.05
N ALA A 93 -17.45 -9.76 -5.74
CA ALA A 93 -18.51 -8.77 -5.92
C ALA A 93 -19.75 -9.39 -6.57
N ASP A 94 -20.92 -8.86 -6.19
CA ASP A 94 -22.21 -9.25 -6.76
C ASP A 94 -22.39 -8.79 -8.23
N ARG A 95 -21.50 -7.92 -8.74
CA ARG A 95 -21.61 -7.28 -10.06
C ARG A 95 -20.63 -7.90 -11.07
N ALA A 96 -21.17 -8.24 -12.24
CA ALA A 96 -20.54 -9.12 -13.22
C ALA A 96 -19.52 -8.45 -14.16
N TYR A 97 -19.17 -7.17 -13.97
CA TYR A 97 -18.33 -6.40 -14.90
C TYR A 97 -17.18 -5.65 -14.23
N ASP A 98 -16.76 -6.12 -13.06
CA ASP A 98 -16.02 -5.25 -12.16
C ASP A 98 -14.51 -5.50 -12.24
N GLU A 99 -13.74 -4.42 -12.43
CA GLU A 99 -12.31 -4.30 -12.14
C GLU A 99 -12.04 -4.48 -10.62
N HIS A 100 -12.79 -5.37 -9.97
CA HIS A 100 -12.74 -5.68 -8.56
C HIS A 100 -11.34 -6.16 -8.18
N GLY A 101 -10.87 -5.79 -6.99
CA GLY A 101 -9.54 -6.19 -6.55
C GLY A 101 -8.39 -5.45 -7.23
N GLN A 102 -8.60 -4.21 -7.70
CA GLN A 102 -7.46 -3.33 -7.99
C GLN A 102 -6.71 -2.96 -6.72
N THR A 103 -7.44 -2.77 -5.62
CA THR A 103 -6.88 -2.51 -4.30
C THR A 103 -7.59 -3.34 -3.23
N VAL A 104 -6.89 -3.63 -2.14
CA VAL A 104 -7.43 -4.37 -1.01
C VAL A 104 -6.78 -3.90 0.28
N ALA A 105 -7.56 -3.91 1.36
CA ALA A 105 -7.09 -3.69 2.73
C ALA A 105 -7.78 -4.66 3.68
N ILE A 106 -7.07 -5.13 4.70
CA ILE A 106 -7.61 -5.93 5.80
C ILE A 106 -7.30 -5.25 7.14
N SER A 107 -8.34 -5.05 7.96
CA SER A 107 -8.19 -4.56 9.35
C SER A 107 -7.19 -5.40 10.14
N ALA A 108 -6.50 -4.81 11.11
CA ALA A 108 -5.48 -5.51 11.90
C ALA A 108 -6.04 -6.73 12.66
N GLU A 109 -7.31 -6.68 13.06
CA GLU A 109 -8.02 -7.80 13.70
C GLU A 109 -8.43 -8.92 12.74
N GLY A 110 -8.28 -8.69 11.43
CA GLY A 110 -8.68 -9.64 10.38
C GLY A 110 -10.19 -9.86 10.33
N THR A 111 -10.99 -8.84 10.67
CA THR A 111 -12.45 -8.92 10.76
C THR A 111 -13.17 -8.16 9.64
N VAL A 112 -12.52 -7.16 9.05
CA VAL A 112 -13.04 -6.36 7.94
C VAL A 112 -12.05 -6.39 6.78
N VAL A 113 -12.57 -6.59 5.56
CA VAL A 113 -11.83 -6.49 4.29
C VAL A 113 -12.54 -5.49 3.40
N ALA A 114 -11.78 -4.54 2.85
CA ALA A 114 -12.25 -3.59 1.86
C ALA A 114 -11.58 -3.86 0.52
N ILE A 115 -12.37 -3.85 -0.56
CA ILE A 115 -11.88 -4.13 -1.91
C ILE A 115 -12.33 -2.99 -2.84
N GLY A 116 -11.36 -2.30 -3.43
CA GLY A 116 -11.62 -1.24 -4.39
C GLY A 116 -11.75 -1.75 -5.82
N ALA A 117 -12.72 -1.18 -6.55
CA ALA A 117 -12.95 -1.40 -7.97
C ALA A 117 -13.10 -0.04 -8.67
N ALA A 118 -11.97 0.56 -9.08
CA ALA A 118 -12.04 1.73 -9.95
C ALA A 118 -12.51 1.28 -11.34
N HIS A 119 -13.50 1.96 -11.91
CA HIS A 119 -14.09 1.59 -13.18
C HIS A 119 -13.80 2.65 -14.24
N VAL A 120 -12.80 2.44 -15.09
CA VAL A 120 -12.38 3.49 -16.05
C VAL A 120 -13.46 3.72 -17.14
N ASP A 121 -14.22 2.67 -17.46
CA ASP A 121 -15.24 2.66 -18.51
C ASP A 121 -16.69 2.78 -17.99
N ALA A 122 -16.89 2.89 -16.66
CA ALA A 122 -18.20 3.11 -16.05
C ALA A 122 -18.35 4.54 -15.49
N THR A 123 -19.56 4.86 -15.01
CA THR A 123 -19.84 6.17 -14.39
C THR A 123 -19.17 6.31 -13.02
N ASP A 124 -19.12 5.21 -12.26
CA ASP A 124 -18.70 5.20 -10.86
C ASP A 124 -17.85 3.96 -10.54
N GLY A 125 -16.77 4.18 -9.79
CA GLY A 125 -16.00 3.20 -9.04
C GLY A 125 -16.80 2.65 -7.84
N THR A 126 -16.36 1.54 -7.24
CA THR A 126 -16.98 1.00 -6.01
C THR A 126 -15.92 0.59 -4.97
N VAL A 127 -16.37 0.46 -3.73
CA VAL A 127 -15.63 -0.26 -2.68
C VAL A 127 -16.56 -1.26 -2.02
N ASP A 128 -16.24 -2.54 -2.10
CA ASP A 128 -16.98 -3.60 -1.41
C ASP A 128 -16.37 -3.89 -0.04
N ILE A 129 -17.23 -3.97 0.98
CA ILE A 129 -16.85 -4.29 2.35
C ILE A 129 -17.36 -5.69 2.69
N TYR A 130 -16.44 -6.52 3.20
CA TYR A 130 -16.73 -7.83 3.73
C TYR A 130 -16.40 -7.85 5.20
N ARG A 131 -17.29 -8.45 6.00
CA ARG A 131 -17.08 -8.65 7.43
C ARG A 131 -17.03 -10.13 7.76
N ARG A 132 -16.09 -10.51 8.62
CA ARG A 132 -15.95 -11.85 9.17
C ARG A 132 -16.63 -11.92 10.53
N SER A 133 -17.62 -12.79 10.65
CA SER A 133 -18.22 -13.19 11.94
C SER A 133 -18.23 -14.71 12.01
N ASP A 134 -17.90 -15.26 13.18
CA ASP A 134 -17.89 -16.71 13.42
C ASP A 134 -17.14 -17.50 12.31
N ASP A 135 -15.98 -16.98 11.91
CA ASP A 135 -15.10 -17.53 10.86
C ASP A 135 -15.71 -17.56 9.44
N THR A 136 -16.83 -16.88 9.22
CA THR A 136 -17.49 -16.76 7.92
C THR A 136 -17.41 -15.32 7.41
N TRP A 137 -16.97 -15.14 6.16
CA TRP A 137 -17.01 -13.85 5.48
C TRP A 137 -18.35 -13.62 4.81
N THR A 138 -18.95 -12.46 5.05
CA THR A 138 -20.18 -12.02 4.38
C THR A 138 -19.95 -10.66 3.75
N HIS A 139 -20.44 -10.47 2.52
CA HIS A 139 -20.56 -9.13 1.94
C HIS A 139 -21.49 -8.30 2.82
N GLU A 140 -20.98 -7.18 3.30
CA GLU A 140 -21.72 -6.27 4.18
C GLU A 140 -22.39 -5.17 3.36
N VAL A 141 -21.62 -4.48 2.51
CA VAL A 141 -22.09 -3.35 1.72
C VAL A 141 -21.18 -3.05 0.53
N THR A 142 -21.75 -2.49 -0.54
CA THR A 142 -21.01 -1.82 -1.62
C THR A 142 -21.14 -0.30 -1.45
N LEU A 143 -20.02 0.38 -1.23
CA LEU A 143 -19.94 1.84 -1.13
C LEU A 143 -19.77 2.45 -2.52
N LEU A 144 -20.43 3.59 -2.73
CA LEU A 144 -20.43 4.35 -3.98
C LEU A 144 -19.92 5.78 -3.72
N PRO A 145 -19.30 6.44 -4.71
CA PRO A 145 -18.71 7.77 -4.53
C PRO A 145 -19.74 8.88 -4.23
N GLY A 146 -21.02 8.64 -4.52
CA GLY A 146 -22.11 9.61 -4.41
C GLY A 146 -22.41 10.29 -5.75
N VAL A 147 -22.69 11.60 -5.73
CA VAL A 147 -22.99 12.39 -6.95
C VAL A 147 -21.72 13.04 -7.52
N GLY A 148 -21.37 12.78 -8.79
CA GLY A 148 -20.21 13.38 -9.46
C GLY A 148 -19.48 12.42 -10.41
N GLU A 149 -18.29 12.79 -10.90
CA GLU A 149 -17.40 11.87 -11.63
C GLU A 149 -16.80 10.85 -10.65
N GLY A 150 -17.47 9.72 -10.47
CA GLY A 150 -17.08 8.68 -9.53
C GLY A 150 -16.17 7.60 -10.10
N ARG A 151 -15.87 7.60 -11.40
CA ARG A 151 -15.27 6.48 -12.14
C ARG A 151 -13.95 5.93 -11.57
N LEU A 152 -13.17 6.73 -10.84
CA LEU A 152 -11.91 6.27 -10.23
C LEU A 152 -12.07 5.85 -8.75
N PHE A 153 -13.28 5.91 -8.20
CA PHE A 153 -13.52 5.63 -6.78
C PHE A 153 -13.05 4.22 -6.44
N GLY A 154 -12.35 4.07 -5.31
CA GLY A 154 -11.74 2.80 -4.93
C GLY A 154 -10.38 2.53 -5.59
N SER A 155 -9.77 3.52 -6.26
CA SER A 155 -8.37 3.39 -6.76
C SER A 155 -7.36 3.22 -5.64
N GLY A 156 -7.68 3.70 -4.43
CA GLY A 156 -6.94 3.45 -3.20
C GLY A 156 -7.94 3.15 -2.09
N VAL A 157 -7.67 2.13 -1.29
CA VAL A 157 -8.44 1.79 -0.09
C VAL A 157 -7.50 1.48 1.07
N ASP A 158 -7.85 1.91 2.28
CA ASP A 158 -7.15 1.52 3.50
C ASP A 158 -8.09 1.56 4.73
N LEU A 159 -7.78 0.76 5.76
CA LEU A 159 -8.62 0.56 6.95
C LEU A 159 -7.85 0.88 8.25
N SER A 160 -8.54 1.47 9.23
CA SER A 160 -8.03 1.55 10.59
C SER A 160 -7.84 0.15 11.19
N ALA A 161 -7.03 0.05 12.25
CA ALA A 161 -6.68 -1.24 12.85
C ALA A 161 -7.92 -2.03 13.34
N ASP A 162 -8.90 -1.33 13.90
CA ASP A 162 -10.19 -1.87 14.37
C ASP A 162 -11.22 -2.09 13.24
N GLY A 163 -10.88 -1.69 12.00
CA GLY A 163 -11.77 -1.79 10.85
C GLY A 163 -13.00 -0.88 10.91
N SER A 164 -13.03 0.12 11.80
CA SER A 164 -14.17 1.04 11.95
C SER A 164 -14.11 2.27 11.04
N VAL A 165 -12.92 2.61 10.52
CA VAL A 165 -12.71 3.72 9.58
C VAL A 165 -12.12 3.20 8.29
N LEU A 166 -12.69 3.64 7.17
CA LEU A 166 -12.26 3.31 5.82
C LEU A 166 -11.93 4.60 5.08
N VAL A 167 -10.79 4.62 4.42
CA VAL A 167 -10.46 5.63 3.41
C VAL A 167 -10.61 5.01 2.04
N ALA A 168 -11.30 5.71 1.15
CA ALA A 168 -11.42 5.34 -0.25
C ALA A 168 -11.08 6.54 -1.11
N GLY A 169 -10.29 6.33 -2.16
CA GLY A 169 -9.69 7.41 -2.93
C GLY A 169 -10.17 7.54 -4.39
N ALA A 170 -9.88 8.71 -4.96
CA ALA A 170 -10.16 9.15 -6.33
C ALA A 170 -11.64 9.06 -6.79
N PRO A 171 -12.62 9.72 -6.14
CA PRO A 171 -12.47 10.81 -5.18
C PRO A 171 -12.24 10.33 -3.75
N LEU A 172 -11.56 11.16 -2.95
CA LEU A 172 -11.32 10.89 -1.55
C LEU A 172 -12.62 10.95 -0.73
N ARG A 173 -12.84 9.89 0.05
CA ARG A 173 -13.94 9.71 0.99
C ARG A 173 -13.38 9.06 2.24
N VAL A 174 -13.87 9.49 3.39
CA VAL A 174 -13.68 8.75 4.65
C VAL A 174 -15.04 8.30 5.13
N TYR A 175 -15.14 7.02 5.48
CA TYR A 175 -16.32 6.42 6.05
C TYR A 175 -16.03 5.94 7.47
N ARG A 176 -17.00 6.10 8.37
CA ARG A 176 -16.97 5.54 9.72
C ARG A 176 -18.15 4.61 9.93
N HIS A 177 -17.88 3.43 10.46
CA HIS A 177 -18.90 2.45 10.81
C HIS A 177 -19.47 2.75 12.20
N ASP A 178 -20.79 2.90 12.31
CA ASP A 178 -21.48 3.22 13.59
C ASP A 178 -21.97 1.99 14.37
N GLY A 179 -21.67 0.79 13.88
CA GLY A 179 -22.17 -0.48 14.40
C GLY A 179 -23.26 -1.12 13.54
N GLU A 180 -23.92 -0.33 12.70
CA GLU A 180 -24.95 -0.79 11.76
C GLU A 180 -24.64 -0.40 10.31
N ASN A 181 -24.11 0.80 10.09
CA ASN A 181 -23.91 1.38 8.76
C ASN A 181 -22.54 2.06 8.63
N TRP A 182 -22.04 2.10 7.39
CA TRP A 182 -20.91 2.93 6.98
C TRP A 182 -21.41 4.32 6.59
N ASN A 183 -21.06 5.34 7.36
CA ASN A 183 -21.47 6.72 7.14
C ASN A 183 -20.32 7.55 6.57
N VAL A 184 -20.60 8.42 5.59
CA VAL A 184 -19.61 9.37 5.07
C VAL A 184 -19.29 10.40 6.16
N GLU A 185 -18.03 10.43 6.58
CA GLU A 185 -17.51 11.39 7.56
C GLU A 185 -16.73 12.53 6.90
N PHE A 186 -16.14 12.26 5.74
CA PHE A 186 -15.44 13.26 4.94
C PHE A 186 -15.72 13.11 3.45
N ASP A 187 -16.06 14.23 2.81
CA ASP A 187 -16.24 14.37 1.37
C ASP A 187 -15.11 15.23 0.78
N GLY A 188 -14.17 14.57 0.10
CA GLY A 188 -13.05 15.22 -0.58
C GLY A 188 -13.37 15.79 -1.97
N ALA A 189 -14.62 15.98 -2.37
CA ALA A 189 -14.99 16.44 -3.72
C ALA A 189 -14.54 17.88 -4.03
N ALA A 190 -14.20 18.66 -2.99
CA ALA A 190 -13.62 20.00 -3.14
C ALA A 190 -12.14 19.97 -3.60
N PHE A 191 -11.48 18.80 -3.55
CA PHE A 191 -10.08 18.64 -3.95
C PHE A 191 -9.95 18.29 -5.44
N PRO A 192 -8.75 18.44 -6.03
CA PRO A 192 -8.52 18.12 -7.43
C PRO A 192 -8.92 16.68 -7.77
N LEU A 193 -9.35 16.48 -9.02
CA LEU A 193 -9.61 15.14 -9.57
C LEU A 193 -8.38 14.26 -9.32
N ARG A 194 -8.62 13.03 -8.84
CA ARG A 194 -7.60 12.01 -8.48
C ARG A 194 -6.87 12.20 -7.15
N LEU A 195 -7.35 13.05 -6.22
CA LEU A 195 -6.92 12.91 -4.82
C LEU A 195 -7.28 11.51 -4.31
N GLY A 196 -6.30 10.79 -3.79
CA GLY A 196 -6.46 9.44 -3.27
C GLY A 196 -6.26 8.33 -4.31
N THR A 197 -5.47 8.55 -5.38
CA THR A 197 -5.01 7.41 -6.20
C THR A 197 -4.27 6.36 -5.36
N THR A 198 -3.62 6.82 -4.30
CA THR A 198 -3.07 6.06 -3.18
C THR A 198 -3.55 6.72 -1.90
N VAL A 199 -3.83 5.92 -0.89
CA VAL A 199 -4.27 6.37 0.42
C VAL A 199 -3.60 5.51 1.48
N ALA A 200 -3.41 6.09 2.67
CA ALA A 200 -3.06 5.38 3.88
C ALA A 200 -3.79 5.99 5.06
N ILE A 201 -4.19 5.17 6.04
CA ILE A 201 -4.75 5.60 7.32
C ILE A 201 -3.91 5.02 8.45
N ASP A 202 -3.73 5.78 9.52
CA ASP A 202 -3.01 5.30 10.68
C ASP A 202 -3.86 4.28 11.47
N ALA A 203 -3.20 3.48 12.31
CA ALA A 203 -3.87 2.43 13.08
C ALA A 203 -5.04 2.94 13.93
N SER A 204 -4.95 4.19 14.43
CA SER A 204 -5.99 4.80 15.27
C SER A 204 -7.22 5.28 14.48
N GLY A 205 -7.12 5.36 13.14
CA GLY A 205 -8.19 5.86 12.30
C GLY A 205 -8.38 7.39 12.36
N THR A 206 -7.35 8.14 12.76
CA THR A 206 -7.44 9.59 12.99
C THR A 206 -6.52 10.41 12.09
N ARG A 207 -5.63 9.79 11.32
CA ARG A 207 -4.81 10.49 10.33
C ARG A 207 -4.77 9.73 9.02
N ILE A 208 -4.93 10.46 7.94
CA ILE A 208 -4.90 9.91 6.59
C ILE A 208 -3.90 10.68 5.74
N ALA A 209 -3.22 9.97 4.85
CA ALA A 209 -2.40 10.54 3.81
C ALA A 209 -2.95 10.11 2.44
N ALA A 210 -3.08 11.05 1.52
CA ALA A 210 -3.66 10.81 0.20
C ALA A 210 -2.79 11.40 -0.91
N GLY A 211 -2.38 10.55 -1.86
CA GLY A 211 -1.63 10.94 -3.04
C GLY A 211 -2.44 11.85 -3.97
N SER A 212 -1.79 12.88 -4.50
CA SER A 212 -2.31 13.83 -5.49
C SER A 212 -1.34 13.91 -6.68
N PRO A 213 -1.21 12.82 -7.47
CA PRO A 213 -0.12 12.69 -8.44
C PRO A 213 -0.13 13.76 -9.54
N ARG A 214 -1.29 14.37 -9.81
CA ARG A 214 -1.44 15.45 -10.80
C ARG A 214 -1.37 16.85 -10.20
N HIS A 215 -1.03 16.97 -8.92
CA HIS A 215 -0.77 18.28 -8.31
C HIS A 215 0.37 18.97 -9.05
N THR A 216 0.17 20.24 -9.37
CA THR A 216 1.22 21.11 -9.91
C THR A 216 1.52 22.15 -8.84
N PRO A 217 2.75 22.17 -8.28
CA PRO A 217 3.18 23.11 -7.26
C PRO A 217 3.18 24.55 -7.74
N VAL A 218 3.33 25.47 -6.78
CA VAL A 218 3.26 26.92 -7.00
C VAL A 218 4.35 27.43 -7.95
N ASP A 219 5.51 26.79 -7.97
CA ASP A 219 6.61 27.10 -8.89
C ASP A 219 6.37 26.60 -10.33
N GLY A 220 5.29 25.84 -10.55
CA GLY A 220 4.76 25.49 -11.87
C GLY A 220 5.31 24.21 -12.48
N VAL A 221 6.04 23.36 -11.73
CA VAL A 221 6.55 22.09 -12.26
C VAL A 221 5.39 21.10 -12.49
N PHE A 222 4.94 21.04 -13.75
CA PHE A 222 3.75 20.31 -14.17
C PHE A 222 3.70 18.86 -13.65
N GLU A 223 2.61 18.52 -12.95
CA GLU A 223 2.31 17.18 -12.43
C GLU A 223 3.48 16.51 -11.68
N SER A 224 4.29 17.28 -10.94
CA SER A 224 5.32 16.72 -10.07
C SER A 224 4.73 15.96 -8.87
N GLY A 225 3.44 16.17 -8.55
CA GLY A 225 2.70 15.43 -7.54
C GLY A 225 2.83 16.03 -6.13
N ALA A 226 1.96 15.56 -5.23
CA ALA A 226 1.95 15.93 -3.82
C ALA A 226 1.24 14.86 -2.99
N VAL A 227 1.43 14.91 -1.67
CA VAL A 227 0.61 14.16 -0.69
C VAL A 227 -0.12 15.15 0.20
N ARG A 228 -1.41 14.90 0.44
CA ARG A 228 -2.20 15.66 1.40
C ARG A 228 -2.41 14.83 2.66
N VAL A 229 -2.18 15.45 3.82
CA VAL A 229 -2.43 14.83 5.12
C VAL A 229 -3.67 15.46 5.74
N PHE A 230 -4.56 14.63 6.27
CA PHE A 230 -5.73 15.07 7.01
C PHE A 230 -5.73 14.44 8.40
N ALA A 231 -6.24 15.17 9.38
CA ALA A 231 -6.37 14.72 10.76
C ALA A 231 -7.82 14.85 11.23
N TYR A 232 -8.26 13.87 12.01
CA TYR A 232 -9.56 13.85 12.68
C TYR A 232 -9.39 14.36 14.10
N GLU A 233 -9.84 15.57 14.35
CA GLU A 233 -9.79 16.24 15.65
C GLU A 233 -11.13 16.92 15.90
N ASP A 234 -11.63 16.85 17.15
CA ASP A 234 -12.90 17.46 17.56
C ASP A 234 -14.07 17.11 16.62
N ASP A 235 -14.21 15.82 16.33
CA ASP A 235 -15.22 15.24 15.44
C ASP A 235 -15.22 15.78 14.00
N THR A 236 -14.08 16.28 13.53
CA THR A 236 -13.96 16.89 12.20
C THR A 236 -12.65 16.49 11.51
N TRP A 237 -12.74 16.08 10.24
CA TRP A 237 -11.58 15.95 9.37
C TRP A 237 -11.09 17.32 8.90
N THR A 238 -9.83 17.63 9.16
CA THR A 238 -9.18 18.88 8.73
C THR A 238 -7.99 18.59 7.83
N HIS A 239 -7.76 19.44 6.83
CA HIS A 239 -6.57 19.37 6.00
C HIS A 239 -5.36 19.88 6.78
N GLN A 240 -4.52 18.96 7.25
CA GLN A 240 -3.40 19.23 8.14
C GLN A 240 -2.17 19.71 7.36
N ALA A 241 -1.87 19.12 6.20
CA ALA A 241 -0.70 19.49 5.40
C ALA A 241 -0.83 19.17 3.91
N LEU A 242 -0.12 19.95 3.08
CA LEU A 242 0.19 19.63 1.68
C LEU A 242 1.71 19.47 1.58
N LEU A 243 2.16 18.28 1.21
CA LEU A 243 3.56 17.92 1.03
C LEU A 243 3.85 17.82 -0.47
N GLU A 244 4.48 18.84 -1.02
CA GLU A 244 4.93 18.87 -2.41
C GLU A 244 6.26 18.11 -2.56
N ASN A 245 6.57 17.64 -3.78
CA ASN A 245 7.85 16.99 -4.05
C ASN A 245 9.01 17.97 -3.72
N PRO A 246 9.93 17.62 -2.79
CA PRO A 246 11.05 18.49 -2.41
C PRO A 246 12.05 18.77 -3.54
N ASP A 247 12.11 17.89 -4.53
CA ASP A 247 12.94 18.05 -5.74
C ASP A 247 12.06 17.80 -6.97
N PRO A 248 11.17 18.75 -7.33
CA PRO A 248 10.14 18.49 -8.31
C PRO A 248 10.72 18.44 -9.72
N PHE A 249 10.43 17.35 -10.44
CA PHE A 249 10.59 17.28 -11.89
C PHE A 249 9.25 17.01 -12.58
N ILE A 250 9.18 17.34 -13.87
CA ILE A 250 7.94 17.24 -14.63
C ILE A 250 7.43 15.80 -14.66
N ALA A 251 6.14 15.62 -14.35
CA ALA A 251 5.46 14.32 -14.38
C ALA A 251 6.12 13.21 -13.55
N GLU A 252 6.77 13.55 -12.42
CA GLU A 252 7.28 12.54 -11.48
C GLU A 252 6.20 11.91 -10.59
N TRP A 253 5.03 12.53 -10.51
CA TRP A 253 3.87 12.00 -9.78
C TRP A 253 4.20 11.56 -8.35
N PHE A 254 4.88 12.41 -7.59
CA PHE A 254 5.20 12.19 -6.18
C PHE A 254 3.98 11.73 -5.37
N GLY A 255 4.12 10.62 -4.64
CA GLY A 255 3.04 10.00 -3.89
C GLY A 255 2.05 9.17 -4.71
N ASN A 256 2.30 8.91 -6.01
CA ASN A 256 1.39 8.14 -6.86
C ASN A 256 1.28 6.65 -6.52
N ASP A 257 2.37 6.02 -6.08
CA ASP A 257 2.45 4.56 -5.94
C ASP A 257 2.71 4.10 -4.49
N GLY A 258 3.22 4.99 -3.64
CA GLY A 258 3.56 4.65 -2.27
C GLY A 258 3.25 5.79 -1.32
N VAL A 259 2.30 5.56 -0.41
CA VAL A 259 2.01 6.41 0.74
C VAL A 259 1.73 5.47 1.90
N ALA A 260 2.39 5.66 3.04
CA ALA A 260 2.11 4.92 4.26
C ALA A 260 2.25 5.83 5.48
N ILE A 261 1.31 5.74 6.42
CA ILE A 261 1.30 6.58 7.63
C ILE A 261 1.10 5.70 8.87
N ASP A 262 1.86 5.98 9.92
CA ASP A 262 1.66 5.39 11.25
C ASP A 262 1.93 6.46 12.31
N GLY A 263 0.84 6.96 12.91
CA GLY A 263 0.85 8.07 13.86
C GLY A 263 1.55 9.32 13.32
N ASP A 264 2.76 9.55 13.83
CA ASP A 264 3.59 10.72 13.53
C ASP A 264 4.63 10.48 12.43
N VAL A 265 4.60 9.32 11.74
CA VAL A 265 5.53 8.99 10.65
C VAL A 265 4.76 8.81 9.35
N LEU A 266 5.23 9.46 8.29
CA LEU A 266 4.69 9.34 6.94
C LEU A 266 5.82 9.02 5.98
N VAL A 267 5.64 8.00 5.15
CA VAL A 267 6.57 7.64 4.08
C VAL A 267 5.88 7.85 2.74
N VAL A 268 6.56 8.55 1.84
CA VAL A 268 6.06 8.84 0.48
C VAL A 268 7.06 8.33 -0.56
N GLY A 269 6.59 7.53 -1.50
CA GLY A 269 7.37 7.02 -2.62
C GLY A 269 7.35 7.95 -3.84
N ASN A 270 8.48 8.02 -4.53
CA ASN A 270 8.63 8.57 -5.87
C ASN A 270 9.48 7.59 -6.70
N LYS A 271 8.82 6.64 -7.37
CA LYS A 271 9.53 5.57 -8.08
C LYS A 271 10.29 6.04 -9.33
N ILE A 272 9.97 7.22 -9.85
CA ILE A 272 10.60 7.76 -11.05
C ILE A 272 11.53 8.94 -10.74
N ASP A 273 11.87 9.14 -9.47
CA ASP A 273 12.90 10.08 -9.01
C ASP A 273 14.23 9.81 -9.72
N ASN A 274 14.86 10.89 -10.17
CA ASN A 274 16.06 10.85 -11.01
C ASN A 274 17.33 11.36 -10.31
N GLU A 275 17.32 11.58 -8.99
CA GLU A 275 18.47 12.19 -8.29
C GLU A 275 19.74 11.34 -8.41
N VAL A 276 19.62 10.02 -8.18
CA VAL A 276 20.78 9.11 -8.21
C VAL A 276 21.11 8.70 -9.64
N ASP A 277 20.10 8.26 -10.39
CA ASP A 277 20.19 7.82 -11.78
C ASP A 277 18.77 7.85 -12.41
N VAL A 278 18.67 7.66 -13.72
CA VAL A 278 17.41 7.64 -14.48
C VAL A 278 16.42 6.65 -13.84
N GLU A 279 15.30 7.16 -13.35
CA GLU A 279 14.22 6.40 -12.70
C GLU A 279 14.74 5.42 -11.62
N SER A 280 15.79 5.82 -10.90
CA SER A 280 16.34 5.07 -9.77
C SER A 280 15.34 5.01 -8.61
N GLY A 281 14.52 6.06 -8.47
CA GLY A 281 13.46 6.18 -7.48
C GLY A 281 13.98 6.58 -6.10
N ALA A 282 13.06 7.06 -5.24
CA ALA A 282 13.33 7.44 -3.88
C ALA A 282 12.10 7.23 -2.98
N ALA A 283 12.33 7.22 -1.66
CA ALA A 283 11.27 7.36 -0.67
C ALA A 283 11.61 8.48 0.31
N TYR A 284 10.61 9.20 0.78
CA TYR A 284 10.75 10.40 1.59
C TYR A 284 10.05 10.16 2.92
N VAL A 285 10.78 10.30 4.02
CA VAL A 285 10.25 10.10 5.37
C VAL A 285 10.02 11.44 6.03
N TYR A 286 8.78 11.68 6.42
CA TYR A 286 8.32 12.84 7.15
C TYR A 286 7.96 12.46 8.58
N GLU A 287 8.25 13.36 9.52
CA GLU A 287 7.80 13.22 10.91
C GLU A 287 6.98 14.44 11.34
N TRP A 288 5.93 14.18 12.12
CA TRP A 288 5.08 15.19 12.75
C TRP A 288 5.64 15.58 14.11
N ASP A 289 5.84 16.88 14.35
CA ASP A 289 6.38 17.39 15.62
C ASP A 289 5.31 17.92 16.60
N GLY A 290 4.03 17.72 16.29
CA GLY A 290 2.90 18.34 16.99
C GLY A 290 2.35 19.59 16.29
N THR A 291 3.09 20.16 15.34
CA THR A 291 2.73 21.40 14.64
C THR A 291 2.90 21.34 13.13
N ALA A 292 3.92 20.63 12.63
CA ALA A 292 4.23 20.53 11.22
C ALA A 292 4.80 19.15 10.86
N TRP A 293 4.53 18.73 9.62
CA TRP A 293 5.22 17.60 9.00
C TRP A 293 6.53 18.10 8.40
N SER A 294 7.65 17.53 8.84
CA SER A 294 8.99 17.89 8.36
C SER A 294 9.66 16.69 7.67
N LEU A 295 10.27 16.91 6.51
CA LEU A 295 11.09 15.89 5.86
C LEU A 295 12.33 15.62 6.73
N VAL A 296 12.41 14.43 7.31
CA VAL A 296 13.55 14.03 8.15
C VAL A 296 14.62 13.30 7.35
N GLN A 297 14.24 12.60 6.27
CA GLN A 297 15.18 11.85 5.45
C GLN A 297 14.64 11.53 4.05
N LYS A 298 15.50 11.63 3.03
CA LYS A 298 15.31 11.01 1.71
C LYS A 298 16.08 9.69 1.66
N LEU A 299 15.40 8.61 1.34
CA LEU A 299 15.93 7.26 1.16
C LEU A 299 16.12 7.02 -0.34
N VAL A 300 17.37 6.79 -0.74
CA VAL A 300 17.77 6.57 -2.14
C VAL A 300 18.41 5.18 -2.30
N PRO A 301 18.37 4.59 -3.50
CA PRO A 301 19.00 3.30 -3.75
C PRO A 301 20.52 3.43 -3.64
N ASP A 302 21.19 2.35 -3.19
CA ASP A 302 22.65 2.24 -3.31
C ASP A 302 23.01 2.02 -4.80
N PRO A 303 23.75 2.95 -5.44
CA PRO A 303 24.13 2.88 -6.85
C PRO A 303 24.90 1.60 -7.20
N ALA A 304 25.62 1.01 -6.23
CA ALA A 304 26.35 -0.24 -6.42
C ALA A 304 25.43 -1.46 -6.46
N SER A 305 24.23 -1.37 -5.87
CA SER A 305 23.24 -2.45 -5.80
C SER A 305 22.09 -2.28 -6.80
N CYS A 306 21.88 -1.04 -7.27
CA CYS A 306 20.74 -0.64 -8.06
C CYS A 306 21.01 0.75 -8.69
N GLY A 307 21.18 0.82 -10.02
CA GLY A 307 21.37 2.06 -10.78
C GLY A 307 20.08 2.55 -11.43
N SER A 308 20.09 2.73 -12.75
CA SER A 308 18.92 3.17 -13.52
C SER A 308 17.75 2.17 -13.46
N PHE A 309 16.52 2.68 -13.50
CA PHE A 309 15.25 1.93 -13.55
C PHE A 309 15.00 0.99 -12.36
N CYS A 310 15.58 1.33 -11.20
CA CYS A 310 15.38 0.59 -9.97
C CYS A 310 13.99 0.75 -9.40
N GLY A 311 13.40 1.93 -9.54
CA GLY A 311 12.08 2.22 -9.03
C GLY A 311 11.95 2.06 -7.51
N LEU A 312 12.95 2.51 -6.72
CA LEU A 312 12.80 2.59 -5.27
C LEU A 312 11.62 3.51 -4.91
N GLY A 313 10.79 3.13 -3.94
CA GLY A 313 9.58 3.87 -3.60
C GLY A 313 8.38 3.52 -4.48
N SER A 314 8.45 2.43 -5.26
CA SER A 314 7.29 1.89 -5.99
C SER A 314 6.17 1.37 -5.09
N ASP A 315 6.48 1.21 -3.81
CA ASP A 315 5.55 0.88 -2.73
C ASP A 315 6.29 1.09 -1.39
N VAL A 316 5.57 1.44 -0.34
CA VAL A 316 6.15 1.77 0.97
C VAL A 316 5.24 1.28 2.09
N ALA A 317 5.84 0.93 3.22
CA ALA A 317 5.12 0.68 4.46
C ALA A 317 5.85 1.31 5.63
N VAL A 318 5.10 1.63 6.69
CA VAL A 318 5.60 2.05 7.99
C VAL A 318 4.85 1.30 9.08
N LEU A 319 5.56 0.87 10.12
CA LEU A 319 4.98 0.32 11.35
C LEU A 319 5.94 0.58 12.51
N GLY A 320 5.53 1.44 13.43
CA GLY A 320 6.30 1.88 14.57
C GLY A 320 7.68 2.41 14.16
N ASP A 321 8.71 1.67 14.55
CA ASP A 321 10.12 2.02 14.33
C ASP A 321 10.72 1.34 13.09
N ARG A 322 9.89 0.90 12.13
CA ARG A 322 10.31 0.23 10.89
C ARG A 322 9.70 0.90 9.66
N VAL A 323 10.53 1.03 8.62
CA VAL A 323 10.14 1.48 7.28
C VAL A 323 10.60 0.44 6.26
N LEU A 324 9.72 0.07 5.34
CA LEU A 324 10.01 -0.87 4.25
C LEU A 324 9.75 -0.16 2.94
N VAL A 325 10.74 -0.17 2.05
CA VAL A 325 10.67 0.55 0.76
C VAL A 325 10.94 -0.43 -0.37
N ARG A 326 9.99 -0.57 -1.28
CA ARG A 326 10.13 -1.45 -2.44
C ARG A 326 10.99 -0.81 -3.53
N SER A 327 11.80 -1.61 -4.20
CA SER A 327 12.34 -1.34 -5.53
C SER A 327 11.69 -2.26 -6.53
N GLN A 328 11.08 -1.69 -7.58
CA GLN A 328 10.40 -2.46 -8.62
C GLN A 328 11.35 -3.41 -9.36
N GLY A 329 12.59 -2.96 -9.62
CA GLY A 329 13.61 -3.72 -10.34
C GLY A 329 13.21 -4.02 -11.79
N GLN A 330 13.68 -3.22 -12.75
CA GLN A 330 13.53 -3.55 -14.17
C GLN A 330 14.73 -4.38 -14.67
N PRO A 331 14.51 -5.40 -15.53
CA PRO A 331 15.61 -6.14 -16.13
C PRO A 331 16.43 -5.24 -17.08
N HIS A 332 17.73 -5.10 -16.80
CA HIS A 332 18.68 -4.37 -17.66
C HIS A 332 19.34 -5.34 -18.67
N PRO A 333 19.52 -4.96 -19.95
CA PRO A 333 20.06 -5.85 -20.99
C PRO A 333 21.47 -6.40 -20.70
N ASP A 334 22.29 -5.66 -19.96
CA ASP A 334 23.69 -6.02 -19.67
C ASP A 334 23.94 -6.56 -18.25
N ASN A 335 22.91 -6.67 -17.38
CA ASN A 335 23.11 -7.14 -16.01
C ASN A 335 21.92 -7.96 -15.51
N LEU A 336 22.20 -9.18 -15.05
CA LEU A 336 21.20 -10.19 -14.72
C LEU A 336 20.47 -9.97 -13.38
N LEU A 337 20.48 -8.78 -12.76
CA LEU A 337 19.62 -8.41 -11.61
C LEU A 337 19.85 -6.92 -11.23
N PRO A 338 18.90 -6.25 -10.51
CA PRO A 338 18.14 -6.81 -9.41
C PRO A 338 16.68 -7.10 -9.75
N ALA A 339 16.24 -8.30 -9.37
CA ALA A 339 14.83 -8.60 -9.22
C ALA A 339 14.21 -7.59 -8.26
N ALA A 340 12.89 -7.44 -8.32
CA ALA A 340 12.15 -6.69 -7.32
C ALA A 340 12.68 -7.01 -5.90
N SER A 341 12.92 -5.97 -5.12
CA SER A 341 13.48 -6.08 -3.77
C SER A 341 12.79 -5.10 -2.84
N ALA A 342 13.01 -5.24 -1.54
CA ALA A 342 12.55 -4.28 -0.54
C ALA A 342 13.69 -3.98 0.44
N SER A 343 13.90 -2.71 0.77
CA SER A 343 14.90 -2.28 1.73
C SER A 343 14.22 -1.99 3.07
N LEU A 344 14.70 -2.63 4.14
CA LEU A 344 14.22 -2.44 5.50
C LEU A 344 15.08 -1.41 6.22
N TYR A 345 14.43 -0.46 6.87
CA TYR A 345 15.03 0.58 7.69
C TYR A 345 14.45 0.50 9.11
N ARG A 346 15.27 0.87 10.10
CA ARG A 346 14.85 1.08 11.49
C ARG A 346 15.02 2.53 11.88
N ARG A 347 14.26 2.99 12.87
CA ARG A 347 14.53 4.28 13.53
C ARG A 347 15.95 4.28 14.12
N GLY A 348 16.70 5.35 13.86
CA GLY A 348 18.04 5.54 14.38
C GLY A 348 18.03 6.20 15.75
N ASP A 349 19.09 5.96 16.51
CA ASP A 349 19.36 6.65 17.78
C ASP A 349 20.18 7.93 17.51
N VAL A 350 19.48 9.07 17.56
CA VAL A 350 20.06 10.39 17.32
C VAL A 350 21.05 10.80 18.40
N ASP A 351 20.94 10.26 19.62
CA ASP A 351 21.84 10.59 20.73
C ASP A 351 23.24 10.01 20.52
N VAL A 352 23.37 8.97 19.69
CA VAL A 352 24.65 8.36 19.28
C VAL A 352 25.07 8.76 17.86
N GLY A 353 24.35 9.71 17.24
CA GLY A 353 24.69 10.27 15.93
C GLY A 353 24.30 9.40 14.73
N GLU A 354 23.34 8.48 14.88
CA GLU A 354 22.77 7.76 13.73
C GLU A 354 21.89 8.69 12.88
N ALA A 355 21.72 8.32 11.60
CA ALA A 355 20.69 8.93 10.75
C ALA A 355 19.28 8.62 11.31
N PRO A 356 18.26 9.47 11.09
CA PRO A 356 16.90 9.25 11.61
C PRO A 356 16.33 7.86 11.27
N TRP A 357 16.64 7.35 10.07
CA TRP A 357 16.31 6.02 9.59
C TRP A 357 17.57 5.32 9.07
N VAL A 358 17.94 4.22 9.72
CA VAL A 358 19.14 3.44 9.45
C VAL A 358 18.78 2.21 8.64
N TYR A 359 19.46 2.00 7.51
CA TYR A 359 19.33 0.81 6.69
C TYR A 359 19.70 -0.44 7.50
N VAL A 360 18.84 -1.47 7.42
CA VAL A 360 19.04 -2.76 8.10
C VAL A 360 19.45 -3.81 7.10
N THR A 361 18.65 -4.05 6.08
CA THR A 361 18.88 -5.11 5.09
C THR A 361 18.07 -4.89 3.82
N LYS A 362 18.48 -5.55 2.74
CA LYS A 362 17.76 -5.62 1.47
C LYS A 362 17.24 -7.03 1.29
N ILE A 363 15.96 -7.11 0.97
CA ILE A 363 15.17 -8.31 0.87
C ILE A 363 14.93 -8.57 -0.60
N PHE A 364 15.40 -9.70 -1.09
CA PHE A 364 15.17 -10.14 -2.46
C PHE A 364 14.15 -11.28 -2.45
N ARG A 365 13.39 -11.40 -3.53
CA ARG A 365 12.71 -12.64 -3.85
C ARG A 365 13.77 -13.68 -4.24
N ASP A 366 13.83 -14.81 -3.55
CA ASP A 366 14.76 -15.87 -3.94
C ASP A 366 14.23 -16.51 -5.23
N VAL A 367 14.93 -16.28 -6.33
CA VAL A 367 14.63 -16.92 -7.61
C VAL A 367 15.50 -18.17 -7.73
N GLY A 368 15.30 -19.11 -6.80
CA GLY A 368 15.68 -20.51 -7.01
C GLY A 368 16.87 -21.05 -6.22
N ARG A 369 16.93 -20.91 -4.90
CA ARG A 369 17.62 -21.89 -4.05
C ARG A 369 16.81 -22.26 -2.81
N ASP A 370 16.62 -23.56 -2.63
CA ASP A 370 16.29 -24.11 -1.31
C ASP A 370 17.40 -23.67 -0.33
N ILE A 371 17.02 -22.90 0.69
CA ILE A 371 17.90 -22.59 1.81
C ILE A 371 17.63 -23.64 2.89
N VAL A 372 18.62 -24.50 3.10
CA VAL A 372 18.67 -25.58 4.10
C VAL A 372 18.48 -25.06 5.52
#